data_AF-A0A959WHK3-F1
#
_entry.id   AF-A0A959WHK3-F1
#
_cell.length_a   1.000
_cell.length_b   1.000
_cell.length_c   1.000
_cell.angle_alpha   90.00
_cell.angle_beta   90.00
_cell.angle_gamma   90.00
#
_symmetry.space_group_name_H-M   'P 1'
#
loop_
_entity.id
_entity.type
_entity.pdbx_description
1 polymer ?
#
loop_
_entity_poly.entity_id
_entity_poly.type
_entity_poly.pdbx_seq_one_letter_code
_entity_poly.pdbx_strand_id
1 'polypeptide(L)' 'MSDAEANTYTAPDCDRCGTRMYESSRVMRTHDIIQGKAVPRDRRYATWRCPSCSREVPREAPPA' A
#
# COMPACT_ATOMS: atom_id res chain seq x y z
N MET A 1 -18.77 20.03 -9.83
CA MET A 1 -17.85 19.18 -10.62
C MET A 1 -16.83 18.69 -9.62
N SER A 2 -16.79 17.39 -9.35
CA SER A 2 -15.97 16.85 -8.27
C SER A 2 -14.53 16.79 -8.73
N ASP A 3 -13.69 17.67 -8.18
CA ASP A 3 -12.24 17.63 -8.30
C ASP A 3 -11.72 16.33 -7.68
N ALA A 4 -11.72 15.27 -8.49
CA ALA A 4 -10.89 14.11 -8.25
C ALA A 4 -9.46 14.56 -8.56
N GLU A 5 -8.80 15.15 -7.57
CA GLU A 5 -7.35 15.32 -7.58
C GLU A 5 -6.75 13.92 -7.77
N ALA A 6 -6.47 13.59 -9.03
CA ALA A 6 -5.69 12.44 -9.44
C ALA A 6 -4.28 12.71 -8.91
N ASN A 7 -4.10 12.38 -7.62
CA ASN A 7 -2.83 12.41 -6.93
C ASN A 7 -1.95 11.43 -7.72
N THR A 8 -1.17 11.97 -8.66
CA THR A 8 -0.47 11.20 -9.69
C THR A 8 0.78 10.64 -9.02
N TYR A 9 0.57 9.63 -8.18
CA TYR A 9 1.64 8.87 -7.54
C TYR A 9 2.41 8.17 -8.64
N THR A 10 3.55 8.76 -8.98
CA THR A 10 4.48 8.19 -9.94
C THR A 10 5.02 6.91 -9.33
N ALA A 11 4.68 5.75 -9.92
CA ALA A 11 5.13 4.46 -9.40
C ALA A 11 6.67 4.41 -9.26
N PRO A 12 7.26 3.83 -8.22
CA PRO A 12 8.69 3.68 -8.13
C PRO A 12 9.20 2.55 -9.04
N ASP A 13 10.48 2.55 -9.34
CA ASP A 13 11.16 1.39 -9.92
C ASP A 13 11.54 0.41 -8.82
N CYS A 14 11.64 -0.88 -9.15
CA CYS A 14 12.00 -1.89 -8.19
C CYS A 14 13.50 -1.85 -7.85
N ASP A 15 13.84 -1.59 -6.58
CA ASP A 15 15.24 -1.59 -6.09
C ASP A 15 16.04 -2.86 -6.42
N ARG A 16 15.36 -3.99 -6.66
CA ARG A 16 16.02 -5.27 -6.94
C ARG A 16 16.30 -5.51 -8.42
N CYS A 17 15.41 -5.08 -9.31
CA CYS A 17 15.45 -5.46 -10.72
C CYS A 17 15.24 -4.29 -11.69
N GLY A 18 15.05 -3.08 -11.19
CA GLY A 18 14.85 -1.86 -11.97
C GLY A 18 13.52 -1.77 -12.72
N THR A 19 12.66 -2.80 -12.65
CA THR A 19 11.37 -2.76 -13.35
C THR A 19 10.40 -1.82 -12.66
N ARG A 20 9.67 -1.03 -13.46
CA ARG A 20 8.59 -0.16 -12.99
C ARG A 20 7.54 -0.95 -12.22
N MET A 21 7.26 -0.54 -10.98
CA MET A 21 6.21 -1.15 -10.18
C MET A 21 4.82 -0.68 -10.62
N TYR A 22 3.77 -1.39 -10.19
CA TYR A 22 2.39 -1.01 -10.40
C TYR A 22 1.62 -0.95 -9.08
N GLU A 23 0.51 -0.21 -9.09
CA GLU A 23 -0.35 -0.04 -7.92
C GLU A 23 -1.04 -1.35 -7.54
N SER A 24 -0.95 -1.70 -6.26
CA SER A 24 -1.63 -2.84 -5.70
C SER A 24 -2.12 -2.53 -4.29
N SER A 25 -2.77 -3.52 -3.69
CA SER A 25 -3.17 -3.47 -2.30
C SER A 25 -3.11 -4.86 -1.69
N ARG A 26 -2.68 -4.95 -0.43
CA ARG A 26 -2.70 -6.20 0.33
C ARG A 26 -3.64 -6.09 1.52
N VAL A 27 -4.36 -7.17 1.81
CA VAL A 27 -5.18 -7.28 3.01
C VAL A 27 -4.32 -7.91 4.11
N MET A 28 -4.26 -7.27 5.27
CA MET A 28 -3.62 -7.83 6.45
C MET A 28 -4.61 -7.83 7.61
N ARG A 29 -4.59 -8.91 8.37
CA ARG A 29 -5.32 -9.00 9.63
C ARG A 29 -4.49 -8.37 10.73
N THR A 30 -4.98 -7.29 11.31
CA THR A 30 -4.39 -6.62 12.47
C THR A 30 -5.26 -6.84 13.70
N HIS A 31 -4.71 -6.67 14.90
CA HIS A 31 -5.48 -6.69 16.14
C HIS A 31 -5.45 -5.30 16.75
N ASP A 32 -6.63 -4.69 16.88
CA ASP A 32 -6.78 -3.43 17.60
C ASP A 32 -6.99 -3.76 19.08
N ILE A 33 -6.30 -3.04 19.98
CA ILE A 33 -6.47 -3.22 21.42
C ILE A 33 -7.57 -2.26 21.90
N ILE A 34 -8.74 -2.80 22.23
CA ILE A 34 -9.91 -2.05 22.70
C ILE A 34 -10.27 -2.55 24.09
N GLN A 35 -10.21 -1.67 25.10
CA GLN A 35 -10.50 -2.01 26.50
C GLN A 35 -9.73 -3.27 26.99
N GLY A 36 -8.44 -3.38 26.61
CA GLY A 36 -7.59 -4.52 26.98
C GLY A 36 -7.84 -5.81 26.20
N LYS A 37 -8.74 -5.81 25.21
CA LYS A 37 -9.04 -6.98 24.37
C LYS A 37 -8.48 -6.78 22.96
N ALA A 38 -7.85 -7.81 22.41
CA ALA A 38 -7.41 -7.85 21.02
C ALA A 38 -8.59 -8.17 20.10
N VAL A 39 -9.01 -7.19 19.30
CA VAL A 39 -10.10 -7.34 18.33
C VAL A 39 -9.51 -7.46 16.92
N PRO A 40 -9.66 -8.60 16.23
CA PRO A 40 -9.14 -8.76 14.88
C PRO A 40 -9.90 -7.86 13.90
N ARG A 41 -9.17 -7.22 13.00
CA ARG A 41 -9.71 -6.44 11.87
C ARG A 41 -8.87 -6.66 10.64
N ASP A 42 -9.53 -6.85 9.51
CA ASP A 42 -8.87 -6.86 8.22
C ASP A 42 -8.72 -5.43 7.73
N ARG A 43 -7.46 -5.02 7.48
CA ARG A 43 -7.12 -3.72 6.93
C ARG A 43 -6.47 -3.90 5.58
N ARG A 44 -6.89 -3.09 4.61
CA ARG A 44 -6.30 -3.04 3.28
C ARG A 44 -5.21 -1.97 3.26
N TYR A 45 -4.02 -2.35 2.83
CA TYR A 45 -2.85 -1.48 2.74
C TYR A 45 -2.49 -1.28 1.28
N ALA A 46 -2.27 -0.03 0.89
CA ALA A 46 -1.78 0.31 -0.45
C ALA A 46 -0.31 -0.13 -0.58
N THR A 47 0.00 -0.87 -1.64
CA THR A 47 1.35 -1.36 -1.94
C THR A 47 1.75 -1.10 -3.39
N TRP A 48 3.04 -0.96 -3.65
CA TRP A 48 3.62 -1.09 -4.98
C TRP A 48 4.05 -2.53 -5.16
N ARG A 49 3.69 -3.14 -6.30
CA ARG A 49 4.09 -4.51 -6.62
C ARG A 49 4.96 -4.52 -7.87
N CYS A 50 6.09 -5.22 -7.78
CA CYS A 50 6.96 -5.45 -8.93
C CYS A 50 6.43 -6.61 -9.78
N PRO A 51 6.24 -6.44 -11.10
CA PRO A 51 5.78 -7.54 -11.96
C PRO A 51 6.85 -8.63 -12.17
N SER A 52 8.14 -8.24 -12.18
CA SER A 52 9.26 -9.17 -12.45
C SER A 52 9.61 -10.08 -11.28
N CYS A 53 9.70 -9.54 -10.05
CA CYS A 53 10.15 -10.29 -8.88
C CYS A 53 9.09 -10.45 -7.79
N SER A 54 7.85 -9.99 -8.02
CA SER A 54 6.73 -10.02 -7.06
C SER A 54 7.01 -9.35 -5.70
N ARG A 55 8.08 -8.56 -5.58
CA ARG A 55 8.35 -7.76 -4.37
C ARG A 55 7.25 -6.73 -4.18
N GLU A 56 6.83 -6.57 -2.92
CA GLU A 56 5.85 -5.58 -2.52
C GLU A 56 6.50 -4.59 -1.55
N VAL A 57 6.25 -3.29 -1.75
CA VAL A 57 6.65 -2.23 -0.82
C VAL A 57 5.44 -1.34 -0.48
N PRO A 58 5.38 -0.74 0.72
CA PRO A 58 4.28 0.16 1.08
C PRO A 58 4.21 1.36 0.13
N ARG A 59 2.99 1.79 -0.20
CA ARG A 59 2.78 3.15 -0.72
C ARG A 59 2.51 4.03 0.50
N GLU A 60 3.56 4.58 1.11
CA GLU A 60 3.34 5.63 2.10
C GLU A 60 2.58 6.77 1.41
N ALA A 61 1.42 7.13 1.95
CA ALA A 61 0.87 8.44 1.67
C ALA A 61 1.87 9.45 2.24
N PRO A 62 2.19 10.55 1.51
CA PRO A 62 3.05 11.59 2.04
C PRO A 62 2.43 12.09 3.35
N PRO A 63 3.25 12.53 4.32
CA PRO A 63 2.72 13.24 5.48
C PRO A 63 1.87 14.42 4.97
N ALA A 64 0.67 14.53 5.54
CA ALA A 64 -0.33 15.55 5.20
C ALA A 64 0.19 16.98 5.41
#